data_AF-A0A9P5JC29-F1
#
_entry.id   AF-A0A9P5JC29-F1
#
_cell.length_a   1.000
_cell.length_b   1.000
_cell.length_c   1.000
_cell.angle_alpha   90.00
_cell.angle_beta   90.00
_cell.angle_gamma   90.00
#
_symmetry.space_group_name_H-M   'P 1'
#
loop_
_entity.id
_entity.type
_entity.pdbx_description
1 polymer ?
#
loop_
_entity_poly.entity_id
_entity_poly.type
_entity_poly.pdbx_seq_one_letter_code
_entity_poly.pdbx_strand_id
1 'polypeptide(L)'
;MGRISLPPSHPNSIHPCLLNACYLGACASNGGVLAEFKSYFVQRTRYFLQQSLTFADRTTHFLWGSLILAIFYVQEQRLVECVTVAETTARFALACGLNLPNQFRKEDNGSKGRESLLPLPKNKAETDERIRLAHSIYAGCQVLPFLCGSDPSFTYHDGWSQFWETSFSTDQGSKVLITEEEIWRSNLRLKVSFLDTFERVQKLRRASMMTTALMLSLWLSKHKSLPKTPRSNDVGLNSPRAQSTSTLIPSFPMPRFTGVAWFYTVCGRAKM
;
A
#
# COMPACT_ATOMS: atom_id res chain seq x y z
N MET A 1 25.38 -5.41 -23.82
CA MET A 1 24.27 -5.76 -24.73
C MET A 1 23.56 -4.47 -25.16
N GLY A 2 23.77 -4.03 -26.40
CA GLY A 2 23.09 -2.84 -26.94
C GLY A 2 21.64 -3.17 -27.28
N ARG A 3 20.70 -2.58 -26.54
CA ARG A 3 19.26 -2.73 -26.80
C ARG A 3 18.92 -1.80 -27.98
N ILE A 4 18.46 -2.36 -29.08
CA ILE A 4 17.91 -1.57 -30.20
C ILE A 4 16.74 -0.76 -29.64
N SER A 5 16.87 0.56 -29.64
CA SER A 5 15.81 1.46 -29.20
C SER A 5 14.68 1.42 -30.23
N LEU A 6 13.61 0.72 -29.91
CA LEU A 6 12.42 0.68 -30.75
C LEU A 6 11.69 2.02 -30.65
N PRO A 7 11.06 2.50 -31.73
CA PRO A 7 10.28 3.74 -31.67
C PRO A 7 9.15 3.62 -30.63
N PRO A 8 8.72 4.72 -29.98
CA PRO A 8 7.74 4.69 -28.89
C PRO A 8 6.36 4.11 -29.26
N SER A 9 6.03 4.14 -30.56
CA SER A 9 4.82 3.58 -31.15
C SER A 9 4.86 2.06 -31.31
N HIS A 10 6.04 1.44 -31.19
CA HIS A 10 6.18 0.01 -31.35
C HIS A 10 5.59 -0.72 -30.13
N PRO A 11 4.80 -1.80 -30.31
CA PRO A 11 4.15 -2.50 -29.20
C PRO A 11 5.14 -3.09 -28.18
N ASN A 12 6.35 -3.45 -28.63
CA ASN A 12 7.42 -3.96 -27.77
C ASN A 12 8.32 -2.85 -27.18
N SER A 13 8.04 -1.58 -27.44
CA SER A 13 8.78 -0.48 -26.79
C SER A 13 8.30 -0.29 -25.35
N ILE A 14 9.19 0.20 -24.48
CA ILE A 14 8.84 0.52 -23.09
C ILE A 14 7.85 1.68 -23.12
N HIS A 15 6.72 1.53 -22.42
CA HIS A 15 5.73 2.61 -22.34
C HIS A 15 6.33 3.80 -21.57
N PRO A 16 6.11 5.05 -22.00
CA PRO A 16 6.63 6.23 -21.31
C PRO A 16 6.27 6.30 -19.82
N CYS A 17 5.11 5.75 -19.40
CA CYS A 17 4.71 5.70 -17.99
C CYS A 17 5.74 4.97 -17.11
N LEU A 18 6.19 3.78 -17.53
CA LEU A 18 7.15 2.98 -16.79
C LEU A 18 8.53 3.63 -16.82
N LEU A 19 8.94 4.17 -17.97
CA LEU A 19 10.22 4.84 -18.10
C LEU A 19 10.32 6.07 -17.18
N ASN A 20 9.29 6.92 -17.15
CA ASN A 20 9.24 8.08 -16.25
C ASN A 20 9.18 7.65 -14.78
N ALA A 21 8.46 6.57 -14.45
CA ALA A 21 8.45 6.03 -13.10
C ALA A 21 9.84 5.53 -12.65
N CYS A 22 10.59 4.86 -13.53
CA CYS A 22 11.97 4.46 -13.26
C CYS A 22 12.88 5.67 -13.04
N TYR A 23 12.77 6.72 -13.86
CA TYR A 23 13.52 7.96 -13.65
C TYR A 23 13.14 8.64 -12.33
N LEU A 24 11.86 8.63 -11.98
CA LEU A 24 11.39 9.11 -10.69
C LEU A 24 12.04 8.35 -9.53
N GLY A 25 12.05 7.01 -9.57
CA GLY A 25 12.70 6.18 -8.56
C GLY A 25 14.21 6.43 -8.44
N ALA A 26 14.87 6.70 -9.58
CA ALA A 26 16.27 7.10 -9.60
C ALA A 26 16.50 8.48 -8.96
N CYS A 27 15.66 9.48 -9.26
CA CYS A 27 15.71 10.81 -8.66
C CYS A 27 15.38 10.79 -7.16
N ALA A 28 14.54 9.86 -6.73
CA ALA A 28 14.21 9.67 -5.32
C ALA A 28 15.36 9.05 -4.52
N SER A 29 16.12 8.16 -5.14
CA SER A 29 17.22 7.45 -4.49
C SER A 29 18.54 8.23 -4.54
N ASN A 30 18.75 9.03 -5.60
CA ASN A 30 19.95 9.84 -5.79
C ASN A 30 19.64 11.30 -5.40
N GLY A 31 20.17 11.77 -4.27
CA GLY A 31 20.09 13.18 -3.89
C GLY A 31 20.82 14.11 -4.87
N GLY A 32 20.98 15.38 -4.48
CA GLY A 32 21.70 16.38 -5.29
C GLY A 32 20.87 16.91 -6.47
N VAL A 33 21.53 17.20 -7.60
CA VAL A 33 20.92 17.86 -8.78
C VAL A 33 19.73 17.07 -9.35
N LEU A 34 19.75 15.73 -9.23
CA LEU A 34 18.64 14.90 -9.71
C LEU A 34 17.36 15.06 -8.88
N ALA A 35 17.46 15.51 -7.62
CA ALA A 35 16.30 15.69 -6.76
C ALA A 35 15.39 16.83 -7.25
N GLU A 36 15.92 17.80 -7.99
CA GLU A 36 15.16 18.93 -8.56
C GLU A 36 14.17 18.45 -9.63
N PHE A 37 14.46 17.34 -10.30
CA PHE A 37 13.61 16.77 -11.35
C PHE A 37 12.50 15.85 -10.82
N LYS A 38 12.40 15.62 -9.51
CA LYS A 38 11.37 14.76 -8.92
C LYS A 38 9.96 15.21 -9.31
N SER A 39 9.63 16.48 -9.09
CA SER A 39 8.30 17.04 -9.38
C SER A 39 7.94 16.88 -10.85
N TYR A 40 8.91 17.10 -11.74
CA TYR A 40 8.77 16.92 -13.18
C TYR A 40 8.42 15.47 -13.55
N PHE A 41 9.17 14.50 -13.03
CA PHE A 41 8.93 13.09 -13.31
C PHE A 41 7.65 12.55 -12.65
N VAL A 42 7.23 13.07 -11.49
CA VAL A 42 5.92 12.75 -10.90
C VAL A 42 4.78 13.16 -11.83
N GLN A 43 4.81 14.41 -12.32
CA GLN A 43 3.76 14.92 -13.21
C GLN A 43 3.71 14.12 -14.51
N ARG A 44 4.86 13.86 -15.14
CA ARG A 44 4.93 13.03 -16.35
C ARG A 44 4.47 11.60 -16.13
N THR A 45 4.89 10.97 -15.03
CA THR A 45 4.47 9.59 -14.70
C THR A 45 2.95 9.52 -14.58
N ARG A 46 2.34 10.43 -13.83
CA ARG A 46 0.87 10.52 -13.69
C ARG A 46 0.17 10.71 -15.04
N TYR A 47 0.66 11.65 -15.85
CA TYR A 47 0.11 11.92 -17.18
C TYR A 47 0.12 10.66 -18.07
N PHE A 48 1.28 10.00 -18.19
CA PHE A 48 1.40 8.81 -19.02
C PHE A 48 0.72 7.57 -18.43
N LEU A 49 0.55 7.48 -17.11
CA LEU A 49 -0.28 6.44 -16.49
C LEU A 49 -1.75 6.59 -16.89
N GLN A 50 -2.28 7.82 -16.82
CA GLN A 50 -3.63 8.11 -17.30
C GLN A 50 -3.77 7.79 -18.78
N GLN A 51 -2.81 8.19 -19.60
CA GLN A 51 -2.81 7.89 -21.04
C GLN A 51 -2.82 6.38 -21.31
N SER A 52 -1.98 5.61 -20.63
CA SER A 52 -1.93 4.15 -20.74
C SER A 52 -3.27 3.50 -20.39
N LEU A 53 -3.95 4.02 -19.37
CA LEU A 53 -5.28 3.54 -18.98
C LEU A 53 -6.35 3.91 -20.00
N THR A 54 -6.34 5.14 -20.53
CA THR A 54 -7.30 5.59 -21.56
C THR A 54 -7.24 4.76 -22.83
N PHE A 55 -6.04 4.37 -23.27
CA PHE A 55 -5.86 3.56 -24.47
C PHE A 55 -5.76 2.06 -24.20
N ALA A 56 -5.88 1.63 -22.94
CA ALA A 56 -5.58 0.28 -22.48
C ALA A 56 -4.25 -0.27 -23.04
N ASP A 57 -3.26 0.61 -23.23
CA ASP A 57 -1.99 0.27 -23.85
C ASP A 57 -0.98 -0.19 -22.80
N ARG A 58 -0.35 -1.35 -23.02
CA ARG A 58 0.73 -1.90 -22.19
C ARG A 58 0.40 -1.86 -20.69
N THR A 59 -0.76 -2.40 -20.33
CA THR A 59 -1.29 -2.50 -18.96
C THR A 59 -0.30 -3.04 -17.92
N THR A 60 0.57 -3.98 -18.28
CA THR A 60 1.66 -4.45 -17.40
C THR A 60 2.64 -3.33 -17.02
N HIS A 61 2.99 -2.45 -17.97
CA HIS A 61 3.82 -1.28 -17.70
C HIS A 61 3.10 -0.25 -16.84
N PHE A 62 1.78 -0.08 -17.02
CA PHE A 62 0.95 0.74 -16.13
C PHE A 62 1.03 0.25 -14.68
N LEU A 63 0.85 -1.05 -14.46
CA LEU A 63 0.88 -1.64 -13.13
C LEU A 63 2.25 -1.46 -12.45
N TRP A 64 3.36 -1.73 -13.16
CA TRP A 64 4.70 -1.47 -12.65
C TRP A 64 4.92 0.03 -12.35
N GLY A 65 4.51 0.90 -13.27
CA GLY A 65 4.65 2.35 -13.10
C GLY A 65 3.88 2.88 -11.88
N SER A 66 2.65 2.41 -11.69
CA SER A 66 1.83 2.78 -10.52
C SER A 66 2.42 2.25 -9.21
N LEU A 67 2.97 1.03 -9.20
CA LEU A 67 3.65 0.49 -8.03
C LEU A 67 4.89 1.31 -7.65
N ILE A 68 5.73 1.65 -8.63
CA ILE A 68 6.91 2.51 -8.40
C ILE A 68 6.48 3.90 -7.90
N LEU A 69 5.40 4.45 -8.45
CA LEU A 69 4.84 5.73 -8.00
C LEU A 69 4.33 5.67 -6.55
N ALA A 70 3.69 4.56 -6.14
CA ALA A 70 3.30 4.34 -4.75
C ALA A 70 4.53 4.32 -3.83
N ILE A 71 5.58 3.58 -4.20
CA ILE A 71 6.84 3.53 -3.44
C ILE A 71 7.46 4.92 -3.31
N PHE A 72 7.44 5.71 -4.39
CA PHE A 72 7.88 7.10 -4.35
C PHE A 72 7.10 7.94 -3.31
N TYR A 73 5.78 7.79 -3.23
CA TYR A 73 4.99 8.50 -2.22
C TYR A 73 5.34 8.11 -0.79
N VAL A 74 5.75 6.87 -0.54
CA VAL A 74 6.28 6.47 0.78
C VAL A 74 7.55 7.25 1.11
N GLN A 75 8.47 7.34 0.15
CA GLN A 75 9.75 8.02 0.33
C GLN A 75 9.56 9.52 0.62
N GLU A 76 8.58 10.15 -0.03
CA GLU A 76 8.20 11.54 0.23
C GLU A 76 7.19 11.71 1.39
N GLN A 77 6.94 10.66 2.18
CA GLN A 77 6.00 10.67 3.32
C GLN A 77 4.55 11.06 2.98
N ARG A 78 4.15 10.91 1.70
CA ARG A 78 2.78 11.16 1.19
C ARG A 78 1.93 9.90 1.31
N LEU A 79 1.73 9.45 2.54
CA LEU A 79 1.14 8.15 2.88
C LEU A 79 -0.27 7.93 2.30
N VAL A 80 -1.13 8.96 2.33
CA VAL A 80 -2.51 8.88 1.79
C VAL A 80 -2.51 8.59 0.29
N GLU A 81 -1.64 9.25 -0.47
CA GLU A 81 -1.49 9.05 -1.90
C GLU A 81 -0.89 7.68 -2.21
N CYS A 82 0.09 7.26 -1.42
CA CYS A 82 0.66 5.92 -1.50
C CYS A 82 -0.41 4.83 -1.39
N VAL A 83 -1.19 4.85 -0.30
CA VAL A 83 -2.25 3.86 -0.07
C VAL A 83 -3.27 3.88 -1.19
N THR A 84 -3.71 5.07 -1.60
CA THR A 84 -4.69 5.23 -2.68
C THR A 84 -4.17 4.63 -3.99
N VAL A 85 -2.92 4.94 -4.37
CA VAL A 85 -2.32 4.39 -5.61
C VAL A 85 -2.09 2.88 -5.50
N ALA A 86 -1.60 2.39 -4.36
CA ALA A 86 -1.38 0.96 -4.16
C ALA A 86 -2.69 0.15 -4.25
N GLU A 87 -3.73 0.58 -3.53
CA GLU A 87 -5.02 -0.12 -3.55
C GLU A 87 -5.69 -0.06 -4.92
N THR A 88 -5.70 1.10 -5.58
CA THR A 88 -6.27 1.22 -6.94
C THR A 88 -5.52 0.35 -7.94
N THR A 89 -4.19 0.26 -7.81
CA THR A 89 -3.34 -0.63 -8.63
C THR A 89 -3.67 -2.09 -8.37
N ALA A 90 -3.84 -2.51 -7.11
CA ALA A 90 -4.23 -3.88 -6.77
C ALA A 90 -5.61 -4.25 -7.28
N ARG A 91 -6.62 -3.38 -7.11
CA ARG A 91 -7.96 -3.59 -7.66
C ARG A 91 -7.91 -3.72 -9.19
N PHE A 92 -7.14 -2.86 -9.85
CA PHE A 92 -6.99 -2.94 -11.30
C PHE A 92 -6.27 -4.22 -11.75
N ALA A 93 -5.25 -4.66 -11.00
CA ALA A 93 -4.57 -5.93 -11.25
C ALA A 93 -5.51 -7.15 -11.08
N LEU A 94 -6.42 -7.12 -10.10
CA LEU A 94 -7.48 -8.13 -9.96
C LEU A 94 -8.41 -8.15 -11.17
N ALA A 95 -8.87 -6.97 -11.61
CA ALA A 95 -9.71 -6.86 -12.81
C ALA A 95 -8.98 -7.34 -14.08
N CYS A 96 -7.65 -7.20 -14.09
CA CYS A 96 -6.76 -7.73 -15.12
C CYS A 96 -6.49 -9.25 -15.01
N GLY A 97 -7.09 -9.96 -14.04
CA GLY A 97 -6.92 -11.40 -13.85
C GLY A 97 -5.55 -11.83 -13.32
N LEU A 98 -4.74 -10.92 -12.76
CA LEU A 98 -3.41 -11.27 -12.23
C LEU A 98 -3.45 -12.16 -10.99
N ASN A 99 -4.61 -12.30 -10.34
CA ASN A 99 -4.83 -13.18 -9.19
C ASN A 99 -5.14 -14.63 -9.54
N LEU A 100 -5.21 -14.99 -10.83
CA LEU A 100 -5.58 -16.33 -11.22
C LEU A 100 -4.33 -17.10 -11.66
N PRO A 101 -3.72 -17.94 -10.79
CA PRO A 101 -2.51 -18.70 -11.13
C PRO A 101 -2.75 -19.60 -12.35
N ASN A 102 -3.97 -20.13 -12.48
CA ASN A 102 -4.37 -21.03 -13.55
C ASN A 102 -4.62 -20.30 -14.87
N GLN A 103 -4.84 -18.98 -14.89
CA GLN A 103 -5.05 -18.25 -16.15
C GLN A 103 -3.78 -18.17 -17.01
N PHE A 104 -2.60 -18.31 -16.41
CA PHE A 104 -1.34 -18.34 -17.15
C PHE A 104 -0.98 -19.74 -17.64
N ARG A 105 -1.67 -20.77 -17.16
CA ARG A 105 -1.49 -22.14 -17.57
C ARG A 105 -2.48 -22.39 -18.70
N LYS A 106 -1.97 -22.59 -19.92
CA LYS A 106 -2.76 -23.10 -21.05
C LYS A 106 -3.40 -24.42 -20.60
N GLU A 107 -4.64 -24.39 -20.15
CA GLU A 107 -5.43 -25.61 -19.95
C GLU A 107 -6.37 -25.75 -21.14
N ASP A 108 -6.12 -26.81 -21.91
CA ASP A 108 -6.75 -27.14 -23.19
C ASP A 108 -8.24 -27.51 -23.09
N ASN A 109 -8.86 -27.30 -21.93
CA ASN A 109 -10.17 -27.85 -21.60
C ASN A 109 -11.24 -26.77 -21.51
N GLY A 110 -11.67 -26.26 -22.68
CA GLY A 110 -13.05 -25.80 -23.01
C GLY A 110 -13.84 -24.90 -22.05
N SER A 111 -13.27 -24.44 -20.94
CA SER A 111 -13.95 -23.60 -19.97
C SER A 111 -14.06 -22.21 -20.58
N LYS A 112 -15.29 -21.68 -20.63
CA LYS A 112 -15.56 -20.28 -20.99
C LYS A 112 -14.85 -19.39 -19.97
N GLY A 113 -13.60 -19.09 -20.24
CA GLY A 113 -12.72 -18.33 -19.36
C GLY A 113 -13.34 -16.96 -19.08
N ARG A 114 -13.29 -16.54 -17.82
CA ARG A 114 -13.58 -15.15 -17.44
C ARG A 114 -12.77 -14.23 -18.34
N GLU A 115 -13.44 -13.23 -18.92
CA GLU A 115 -12.82 -12.21 -19.75
C GLU A 115 -11.77 -11.47 -18.92
N SER A 116 -10.50 -11.83 -19.09
CA SER A 116 -9.37 -11.11 -18.51
C SER A 116 -9.03 -9.94 -19.41
N LEU A 117 -8.83 -8.76 -18.82
CA LEU A 117 -8.39 -7.58 -19.57
C LEU A 117 -6.97 -7.75 -20.14
N LEU A 118 -6.17 -8.65 -19.54
CA LEU A 118 -4.85 -8.96 -20.07
C LEU A 118 -4.94 -10.05 -21.13
N PRO A 119 -4.27 -9.88 -22.29
CA PRO A 119 -4.16 -10.96 -23.26
C PRO A 119 -3.38 -12.12 -22.63
N LEU A 120 -3.58 -13.34 -23.12
CA LEU A 120 -2.78 -14.48 -22.67
C LEU A 120 -1.28 -14.18 -22.86
N PRO A 121 -0.41 -14.59 -21.91
CA PRO A 121 1.02 -14.40 -22.05
C PRO A 121 1.55 -15.13 -23.28
N LYS A 122 2.40 -14.47 -24.06
CA LYS A 122 2.91 -15.00 -25.33
C LYS A 122 4.01 -16.04 -25.12
N ASN A 123 4.77 -15.91 -24.04
CA ASN A 123 5.91 -16.76 -23.73
C ASN A 123 6.07 -16.93 -22.21
N LYS A 124 6.92 -17.89 -21.81
CA LYS A 124 7.21 -18.16 -20.40
C LYS A 124 7.77 -16.93 -19.66
N ALA A 125 8.60 -16.13 -20.32
CA ALA A 125 9.19 -14.94 -19.72
C ALA A 125 8.14 -13.90 -19.30
N GLU A 126 7.10 -13.70 -20.12
CA GLU A 126 5.98 -12.82 -19.83
C GLU A 126 5.11 -13.38 -18.69
N THR A 127 4.90 -14.69 -18.64
CA THR A 127 4.25 -15.36 -17.50
C THR A 127 5.01 -15.09 -16.20
N ASP A 128 6.33 -15.33 -16.20
CA ASP A 128 7.18 -15.10 -15.02
C ASP A 128 7.18 -13.62 -14.60
N GLU A 129 7.14 -12.70 -15.56
CA GLU A 129 7.04 -11.26 -15.29
C GLU A 129 5.70 -10.88 -14.64
N ARG A 130 4.58 -11.45 -15.11
CA ARG A 130 3.26 -11.20 -14.52
C ARG A 130 3.15 -11.78 -13.11
N ILE A 131 3.73 -12.95 -12.86
CA ILE A 131 3.80 -13.54 -11.51
C ILE A 131 4.62 -12.63 -10.58
N ARG A 132 5.81 -12.17 -11.02
CA ARG A 132 6.62 -11.22 -10.25
C ARG A 132 5.89 -9.91 -9.96
N LEU A 133 5.15 -9.38 -10.94
CA LEU A 133 4.35 -8.19 -10.77
C LEU A 133 3.22 -8.40 -9.76
N ALA A 134 2.48 -9.51 -9.87
CA ALA A 134 1.42 -9.89 -8.94
C ALA A 134 1.95 -9.97 -7.50
N HIS A 135 3.10 -10.62 -7.30
CA HIS A 135 3.77 -10.71 -5.99
C HIS A 135 4.16 -9.32 -5.49
N SER A 136 4.73 -8.49 -6.35
CA SER A 136 5.19 -7.14 -5.98
C SER A 136 4.02 -6.22 -5.58
N ILE A 137 2.88 -6.33 -6.27
CA ILE A 137 1.66 -5.60 -5.93
C ILE A 137 1.08 -6.08 -4.60
N TYR A 138 0.96 -7.40 -4.42
CA TYR A 138 0.47 -7.98 -3.17
C TYR A 138 1.30 -7.53 -1.98
N ALA A 139 2.61 -7.68 -2.09
CA ALA A 139 3.53 -7.36 -1.01
C ALA A 139 3.57 -5.84 -0.74
N GLY A 140 3.50 -5.00 -1.79
CA GLY A 140 3.28 -3.57 -1.65
C GLY A 140 1.98 -3.25 -0.91
N CYS A 141 0.86 -3.87 -1.26
CA CYS A 141 -0.43 -3.58 -0.63
C CYS A 141 -0.55 -4.07 0.81
N GLN A 142 0.27 -5.02 1.25
CA GLN A 142 0.30 -5.42 2.65
C GLN A 142 1.22 -4.53 3.49
N VAL A 143 2.43 -4.27 2.99
CA VAL A 143 3.44 -3.53 3.75
C VAL A 143 3.09 -2.05 3.84
N LEU A 144 2.56 -1.47 2.76
CA LEU A 144 2.35 -0.03 2.67
C LEU A 144 1.28 0.51 3.66
N PRO A 145 0.08 -0.07 3.79
CA PRO A 145 -0.89 0.36 4.81
C PRO A 145 -0.35 0.22 6.23
N PHE A 146 0.43 -0.84 6.49
CA PHE A 146 1.07 -1.02 7.79
C PHE A 146 2.03 0.12 8.11
N LEU A 147 2.83 0.57 7.14
CA LEU A 147 3.69 1.75 7.29
C LEU A 147 2.88 3.05 7.51
N CYS A 148 1.67 3.11 6.97
CA CYS A 148 0.78 4.26 7.08
C CYS A 148 -0.03 4.30 8.38
N GLY A 149 0.02 3.23 9.20
CA GLY A 149 -0.81 3.10 10.40
C GLY A 149 -2.30 2.94 10.09
N SER A 150 -2.66 2.66 8.84
CA SER A 150 -4.01 2.31 8.41
C SER A 150 -4.19 0.81 8.52
N ASP A 151 -5.34 0.36 9.02
CA ASP A 151 -5.70 -1.05 8.95
C ASP A 151 -5.75 -1.48 7.47
N PRO A 152 -5.18 -2.65 7.12
CA PRO A 152 -5.24 -3.22 5.78
C PRO A 152 -6.68 -3.71 5.52
N SER A 153 -7.59 -2.76 5.42
CA SER A 153 -9.04 -2.97 5.46
C SER A 153 -9.60 -3.42 4.11
N PHE A 154 -8.80 -3.41 3.04
CA PHE A 154 -9.33 -3.62 1.69
C PHE A 154 -8.81 -4.85 0.92
N THR A 155 -7.61 -5.38 1.13
CA THR A 155 -6.99 -6.31 0.15
C THR A 155 -6.87 -7.78 0.55
N TYR A 156 -7.23 -8.17 1.79
CA TYR A 156 -7.03 -9.57 2.20
C TYR A 156 -8.14 -10.52 1.74
N HIS A 157 -9.37 -10.03 1.59
CA HIS A 157 -10.53 -10.90 1.34
C HIS A 157 -10.79 -11.22 -0.15
N ASP A 158 -10.28 -10.40 -1.07
CA ASP A 158 -10.71 -10.45 -2.48
C ASP A 158 -9.61 -11.06 -3.37
N GLY A 159 -9.58 -12.40 -3.45
CA GLY A 159 -8.86 -13.17 -4.48
C GLY A 159 -7.32 -13.25 -4.39
N TRP A 160 -6.64 -12.35 -3.69
CA TRP A 160 -5.18 -12.37 -3.56
C TRP A 160 -4.65 -13.46 -2.62
N SER A 161 -5.39 -13.82 -1.57
CA SER A 161 -5.01 -14.89 -0.64
C SER A 161 -4.92 -16.25 -1.34
N GLN A 162 -5.90 -16.57 -2.17
CA GLN A 162 -5.94 -17.79 -2.96
C GLN A 162 -4.78 -17.87 -3.96
N PHE A 163 -4.44 -16.75 -4.62
CA PHE A 163 -3.27 -16.66 -5.51
C PHE A 163 -1.96 -16.96 -4.76
N TRP A 164 -1.83 -16.43 -3.54
CA TRP A 164 -0.63 -16.63 -2.74
C TRP A 164 -0.46 -18.10 -2.36
N GLU A 165 -1.49 -18.72 -1.77
CA GLU A 165 -1.45 -20.12 -1.32
C GLU A 165 -1.14 -21.10 -2.47
N THR A 166 -1.70 -20.86 -3.65
CA THR A 166 -1.48 -21.68 -4.85
C THR A 166 -0.10 -21.51 -5.45
N SER A 167 0.47 -20.31 -5.39
CA SER A 167 1.82 -20.05 -5.91
C SER A 167 2.89 -20.84 -5.14
N PHE A 168 2.72 -21.03 -3.82
CA PHE A 168 3.64 -21.84 -3.01
C PHE A 168 3.42 -23.35 -3.13
N SER A 169 2.19 -23.81 -3.35
CA SER A 169 1.90 -25.25 -3.43
C SER A 169 2.42 -25.87 -4.73
N THR A 170 2.43 -25.11 -5.82
CA THR A 170 2.78 -25.62 -7.15
C THR A 170 4.29 -25.86 -7.33
N ASP A 171 5.13 -25.21 -6.53
CA ASP A 171 6.60 -25.32 -6.66
C ASP A 171 7.21 -26.48 -5.85
N GLN A 172 6.41 -27.26 -5.12
CA GLN A 172 6.96 -28.38 -4.32
C GLN A 172 7.59 -29.51 -5.14
N GLY A 173 7.40 -29.53 -6.46
CA GLY A 173 8.09 -30.46 -7.37
C GLY A 173 9.50 -30.02 -7.80
N SER A 174 9.83 -28.73 -7.66
CA SER A 174 11.12 -28.16 -8.06
C SER A 174 11.71 -27.45 -6.84
N LYS A 175 12.82 -27.93 -6.27
CA LYS A 175 13.44 -27.38 -5.04
C LYS A 175 14.03 -25.96 -5.21
N VAL A 176 13.24 -24.98 -5.61
CA VAL A 176 13.60 -23.57 -5.54
C VAL A 176 12.52 -22.89 -4.73
N LEU A 177 12.55 -23.10 -3.41
CA LEU A 177 11.84 -22.23 -2.48
C LEU A 177 12.41 -20.82 -2.66
N ILE A 178 11.83 -20.02 -3.55
CA ILE A 178 12.16 -18.60 -3.60
C ILE A 178 11.58 -18.04 -2.30
N THR A 179 12.45 -17.85 -1.33
CA THR A 179 12.05 -17.29 -0.04
C THR A 179 11.43 -15.90 -0.27
N GLU A 180 10.46 -15.51 0.55
CA GLU A 180 9.84 -14.17 0.47
C GLU A 180 10.93 -13.08 0.44
N GLU A 181 11.99 -13.30 1.20
CA GLU A 181 13.18 -12.47 1.23
C GLU A 181 13.95 -12.44 -0.10
N GLU A 182 14.08 -13.57 -0.81
CA GLU A 182 14.67 -13.62 -2.15
C GLU A 182 13.80 -12.98 -3.22
N ILE A 183 12.48 -13.06 -3.13
CA ILE A 183 11.55 -12.35 -4.05
C ILE A 183 11.77 -10.84 -3.90
N TRP A 184 11.88 -10.34 -2.67
CA TRP A 184 12.19 -8.94 -2.40
C TRP A 184 13.62 -8.55 -2.80
N ARG A 185 14.62 -9.39 -2.50
CA ARG A 185 16.03 -9.17 -2.82
C ARG A 185 16.33 -9.26 -4.33
N SER A 186 15.53 -9.99 -5.10
CA SER A 186 15.72 -10.15 -6.55
C SER A 186 14.96 -9.10 -7.36
N ASN A 187 13.77 -8.67 -6.91
CA ASN A 187 12.91 -7.74 -7.67
C ASN A 187 13.24 -6.26 -7.50
N LEU A 188 13.92 -5.85 -6.42
CA LEU A 188 14.37 -4.46 -6.28
C LEU A 188 15.89 -4.36 -6.29
N ARG A 189 16.47 -3.95 -7.43
CA ARG A 189 17.77 -3.23 -7.48
C ARG A 189 17.64 -1.77 -6.95
N LEU A 190 16.71 -1.53 -6.03
CA LEU A 190 16.55 -0.30 -5.23
C LEU A 190 16.88 -0.57 -3.75
N LYS A 191 17.87 -1.44 -3.53
CA LYS A 191 18.15 -2.16 -2.27
C LYS A 191 18.48 -1.29 -1.06
N VAL A 192 19.01 -0.09 -1.25
CA VAL A 192 19.58 0.67 -0.12
C VAL A 192 18.58 1.68 0.43
N SER A 193 17.85 2.42 -0.42
CA SER A 193 16.95 3.47 0.07
C SER A 193 15.67 2.90 0.69
N PHE A 194 15.11 1.81 0.16
CA PHE A 194 13.86 1.26 0.71
C PHE A 194 14.05 0.60 2.08
N LEU A 195 15.08 -0.23 2.25
CA LEU A 195 15.38 -0.88 3.54
C LEU A 195 15.79 0.15 4.60
N ASP A 196 16.60 1.15 4.26
CA ASP A 196 16.93 2.23 5.17
C ASP A 196 15.70 3.07 5.52
N THR A 197 14.84 3.36 4.55
CA THR A 197 13.59 4.10 4.79
C THR A 197 12.63 3.28 5.65
N PHE A 198 12.53 1.97 5.40
CA PHE A 198 11.75 1.03 6.20
C PHE A 198 12.27 0.97 7.63
N GLU A 199 13.58 0.84 7.83
CA GLU A 199 14.19 0.80 9.16
C GLU A 199 14.03 2.13 9.90
N ARG A 200 14.15 3.27 9.19
CA ARG A 200 13.89 4.61 9.74
C ARG A 200 12.42 4.78 10.14
N VAL A 201 11.49 4.35 9.29
CA VAL A 201 10.05 4.40 9.58
C VAL A 201 9.69 3.48 10.75
N GLN A 202 10.29 2.29 10.83
CA GLN A 202 10.16 1.37 11.96
C GLN A 202 10.71 1.98 13.26
N LYS A 203 11.89 2.64 13.21
CA LYS A 203 12.48 3.34 14.36
C LYS A 203 11.59 4.50 14.83
N LEU A 204 11.10 5.32 13.90
CA LEU A 204 10.17 6.42 14.19
C LEU A 204 8.85 5.92 14.77
N ARG A 205 8.32 4.79 14.27
CA ARG A 205 7.10 4.19 14.79
C ARG A 205 7.29 3.58 16.16
N ARG A 206 8.41 2.90 16.43
CA ARG A 206 8.75 2.41 17.78
C ARG A 206 8.86 3.57 18.77
N ALA A 207 9.50 4.67 18.36
CA ALA A 207 9.58 5.88 19.16
C ALA A 207 8.19 6.50 19.40
N SER A 208 7.33 6.56 18.37
CA SER A 208 5.95 7.07 18.48
C SER A 208 5.05 6.19 19.34
N MET A 209 5.18 4.86 19.25
CA MET A 209 4.40 3.93 20.10
C MET A 209 4.87 3.97 21.54
N MET A 210 6.18 4.15 21.78
CA MET A 210 6.70 4.37 23.14
C MET A 210 6.21 5.69 23.73
N THR A 211 6.16 6.78 22.95
CA THR A 211 5.65 8.06 23.46
C THR A 211 4.15 8.02 23.73
N THR A 212 3.33 7.39 22.88
CA THR A 212 1.90 7.23 23.18
C THR A 212 1.66 6.33 24.37
N ALA A 213 2.42 5.23 24.53
CA ALA A 213 2.36 4.38 25.71
C ALA A 213 2.79 5.12 27.00
N LEU A 214 3.83 5.96 26.94
CA LEU A 214 4.28 6.81 28.04
C LEU A 214 3.24 7.88 28.40
N MET A 215 2.64 8.54 27.41
CA MET A 215 1.60 9.53 27.64
C MET A 215 0.34 8.89 28.24
N LEU A 216 -0.05 7.70 27.77
CA LEU A 216 -1.17 6.94 28.32
C LEU A 216 -0.88 6.50 29.76
N SER A 217 0.34 6.05 30.06
CA SER A 217 0.72 5.63 31.42
C SER A 217 0.86 6.82 32.39
N LEU A 218 1.37 7.96 31.95
CA LEU A 218 1.37 9.22 32.72
C LEU A 218 -0.06 9.71 32.97
N TRP A 219 -0.92 9.64 31.96
CA TRP A 219 -2.33 9.99 32.09
C TRP A 219 -3.04 9.08 33.11
N LEU A 220 -2.87 7.76 32.99
CA LEU A 220 -3.40 6.78 33.94
C LEU A 220 -2.84 6.96 35.35
N SER A 221 -1.55 7.30 35.48
CA SER A 221 -0.92 7.59 36.78
C SER A 221 -1.52 8.83 37.44
N LYS A 222 -1.75 9.91 36.66
CA LYS A 222 -2.39 11.15 37.14
C LYS A 222 -3.85 10.95 37.54
N HIS A 223 -4.56 10.00 36.94
CA HIS A 223 -5.95 9.71 37.26
C HIS A 223 -6.16 8.65 38.35
N LYS A 224 -5.12 7.90 38.74
CA LYS A 224 -5.17 6.99 39.90
C LYS A 224 -5.21 7.70 41.25
N SER A 225 -4.92 9.00 41.30
CA SER A 225 -4.98 9.83 42.51
C SER A 225 -6.34 10.51 42.71
N LEU A 226 -7.35 10.23 41.89
CA LEU A 226 -8.69 10.75 42.13
C LEU A 226 -9.22 10.19 43.46
N PRO A 227 -9.66 11.06 44.39
CA PRO A 227 -10.18 10.61 45.67
C PRO A 227 -11.37 9.69 45.43
N LYS A 228 -11.35 8.51 46.07
CA LYS A 228 -12.50 7.61 46.11
C LYS A 228 -13.68 8.43 46.62
N THR A 229 -14.67 8.65 45.76
CA THR A 229 -15.93 9.27 46.17
C THR A 229 -16.45 8.51 47.38
N PRO A 230 -16.77 9.20 48.49
CA PRO A 230 -17.33 8.54 49.65
C PRO A 230 -18.60 7.79 49.21
N ARG A 231 -18.65 6.50 49.55
CA ARG A 231 -19.84 5.66 49.42
C ARG A 231 -20.93 6.33 50.26
N SER A 232 -21.87 7.02 49.62
CA SER A 232 -23.12 7.41 50.28
C SER A 232 -23.95 6.14 50.41
N ASN A 233 -23.93 5.55 51.60
CA ASN A 233 -25.00 4.66 52.02
C ASN A 233 -26.30 5.48 52.15
N ASP A 234 -27.41 4.81 51.94
CA ASP A 234 -28.77 5.20 52.34
C ASP A 234 -29.43 6.34 51.56
N VAL A 235 -30.17 5.98 50.50
CA VAL A 235 -31.42 6.67 50.15
C VAL A 235 -32.48 5.60 49.87
N GLY A 236 -33.45 5.55 50.78
CA GLY A 236 -34.55 4.60 50.76
C GLY A 236 -35.47 4.77 49.56
N LEU A 237 -36.19 3.68 49.28
CA LEU A 237 -37.36 3.65 48.43
C LEU A 237 -38.33 4.77 48.81
N ASN A 238 -38.68 5.62 47.84
CA ASN A 238 -40.06 6.05 47.64
C ASN A 238 -40.25 6.51 46.19
N SER A 239 -41.12 5.77 45.50
CA SER A 239 -41.71 6.11 44.21
C SER A 239 -42.68 7.29 44.40
N PRO A 240 -42.79 8.20 43.42
CA PRO A 240 -44.03 8.15 42.66
C PRO A 240 -43.89 8.31 41.14
N ARG A 241 -44.95 7.82 40.55
CA ARG A 241 -45.34 7.68 39.15
C ARG A 241 -45.50 9.02 38.41
N ALA A 242 -45.25 8.93 37.10
CA ALA A 242 -45.68 9.81 36.00
C ALA A 242 -44.88 11.11 35.77
N GLN A 243 -44.18 11.18 34.63
CA GLN A 243 -44.69 11.88 33.44
C GLN A 243 -43.73 11.65 32.25
N SER A 244 -44.31 11.25 31.13
CA SER A 244 -43.69 11.14 29.82
C SER A 244 -43.17 12.50 29.37
N THR A 245 -41.86 12.68 29.35
CA THR A 245 -41.18 13.79 28.70
C THR A 245 -40.14 13.25 27.73
N SER A 246 -40.20 13.79 26.52
CA SER A 246 -39.40 13.45 25.35
C SER A 246 -37.89 13.44 25.68
N THR A 247 -37.24 12.30 25.45
CA THR A 247 -35.80 12.11 25.58
C THR A 247 -35.08 12.88 24.47
N LEU A 248 -34.72 14.13 24.75
CA LEU A 248 -33.61 14.79 24.07
C LEU A 248 -32.33 14.04 24.46
N ILE A 249 -31.80 13.27 23.50
CA ILE A 249 -30.51 12.60 23.58
C ILE A 249 -29.45 13.70 23.85
N PRO A 250 -28.72 13.68 24.98
CA PRO A 250 -27.57 14.54 25.12
C PRO A 250 -26.53 14.06 24.12
N SER A 251 -26.31 14.86 23.09
CA SER A 251 -25.20 14.70 22.16
C SER A 251 -23.91 14.85 22.95
N PHE A 252 -23.33 13.73 23.37
CA PHE A 252 -21.96 13.70 23.83
C PHE A 252 -21.07 14.21 22.68
N PRO A 253 -20.20 15.20 22.89
CA PRO A 253 -19.14 15.48 21.95
C PRO A 253 -18.20 14.26 22.00
N MET A 254 -18.38 13.34 21.06
CA MET A 254 -17.34 12.38 20.71
C MET A 254 -16.06 13.19 20.50
N PRO A 255 -14.93 12.86 21.16
CA PRO A 255 -13.66 13.42 20.76
C PRO A 255 -13.43 12.93 19.34
N ARG A 256 -13.58 13.84 18.35
CA ARG A 256 -13.04 13.61 17.03
C ARG A 256 -11.55 13.36 17.25
N PHE A 257 -11.13 12.11 17.14
CA PHE A 257 -9.73 11.73 17.09
C PHE A 257 -9.14 12.40 15.85
N THR A 258 -8.68 13.64 16.00
CA THR A 258 -7.80 14.33 15.07
C THR A 258 -6.38 13.79 15.24
N GLY A 259 -6.21 12.46 15.21
CA GLY A 259 -4.90 11.81 15.25
C GLY A 259 -4.02 12.18 14.05
N VAL A 260 -4.63 12.68 12.97
CA VAL A 260 -3.92 13.14 11.77
C VAL A 260 -3.30 14.53 11.98
N ALA A 261 -3.87 15.39 12.82
CA ALA A 261 -3.37 16.76 13.00
C ALA A 261 -2.09 16.83 13.84
N TRP A 262 -1.85 15.87 14.74
CA TRP A 262 -0.67 15.89 15.62
C TRP A 262 0.61 15.39 14.93
N PHE A 263 0.47 14.51 13.93
CA PHE A 263 1.62 14.02 13.15
C PHE A 263 2.27 15.14 12.31
N TYR A 264 1.49 16.11 11.81
CA TYR A 264 2.04 17.25 11.05
C TYR A 264 2.79 18.27 11.92
N THR A 265 2.39 18.46 13.18
CA THR A 265 3.03 19.45 14.07
C THR A 265 4.41 19.02 14.56
N VAL A 266 4.68 17.71 14.64
CA VAL A 266 5.98 17.18 15.08
C VAL A 266 6.98 17.08 13.91
N CYS A 267 6.53 16.80 12.69
CA CYS A 267 7.41 16.79 11.51
C CYS A 267 7.68 18.18 10.90
N GLY A 268 6.90 19.21 11.24
CA GLY A 268 7.06 20.57 10.74
C GLY A 268 8.23 21.38 11.33
N ARG A 269 9.01 20.83 12.27
CA ARG A 269 10.10 21.57 12.96
C ARG A 269 11.53 21.11 12.61
N ALA A 270 11.70 20.19 11.68
CA ALA A 270 13.01 19.70 11.26
C ALA A 270 13.38 20.20 9.84
N LYS A 271 13.28 21.50 9.61
CA LYS A 271 13.96 22.22 8.51
C LYS A 271 14.29 23.65 8.96
N MET A 272 15.42 23.77 9.64
CA MET A 272 16.37 24.89 9.50
C MET A 272 17.74 24.25 9.31
#